data_AF-A0A2C9ZJS6-F1
#
_entry.id   AF-A0A2C9ZJS6-F1
#
_cell.length_a   1.000
_cell.length_b   1.000
_cell.length_c   1.000
_cell.angle_alpha   90.00
_cell.angle_beta   90.00
_cell.angle_gamma   90.00
#
_symmetry.space_group_name_H-M   'P 1'
#
loop_
_entity.id
_entity.type
_entity.pdbx_description
1 polymer ?
#
loop_
_entity_poly.entity_id
_entity_poly.type
_entity_poly.pdbx_seq_one_letter_code
_entity_poly.pdbx_strand_id
1 'polypeptide(L)'
;MIRACVTSAAVGVAVGLALHPGAGAASAIPMVVCAGAVCTNHGDTVGIGYGNYRCPNGFAYPSIAIVPPHSTMPVIPANCGPGPLLYSSDQGETL
;
A
#
# COMPACT_ATOMS: atom_id res chain seq x y z
N MET A 1 -69.08 16.11 -18.07
CA MET A 1 -68.30 15.17 -18.91
C MET A 1 -66.99 14.88 -18.19
N ILE A 2 -66.68 13.62 -17.87
CA ILE A 2 -65.35 12.99 -17.89
C ILE A 2 -65.58 11.48 -17.72
N ARG A 3 -64.98 10.73 -18.64
CA ARG A 3 -64.98 9.29 -18.82
C ARG A 3 -63.53 8.83 -18.61
N ALA A 4 -63.31 7.74 -17.88
CA ALA A 4 -62.21 6.77 -18.02
C ALA A 4 -62.15 5.93 -16.72
N CYS A 5 -62.49 4.65 -16.76
CA CYS A 5 -61.69 3.49 -17.20
C CYS A 5 -60.83 2.92 -16.06
N VAL A 6 -61.32 1.79 -15.53
CA VAL A 6 -60.62 0.85 -14.66
C VAL A 6 -59.37 0.36 -15.40
N THR A 7 -58.19 0.55 -14.82
CA THR A 7 -56.96 -0.10 -15.26
C THR A 7 -56.55 -1.14 -14.24
N SER A 8 -56.64 -2.39 -14.65
CA SER A 8 -56.20 -3.59 -13.95
C SER A 8 -54.74 -3.46 -13.51
N ALA A 9 -54.47 -3.51 -12.21
CA ALA A 9 -53.11 -3.65 -11.69
C ALA A 9 -52.70 -5.13 -11.82
N ALA A 10 -51.94 -5.45 -12.87
CA ALA A 10 -51.31 -6.76 -13.00
C ALA A 10 -50.18 -6.91 -11.98
N VAL A 11 -50.21 -8.01 -11.23
CA VAL A 11 -49.15 -8.42 -10.29
C VAL A 11 -47.92 -8.83 -11.08
N GLY A 12 -46.86 -8.02 -11.01
CA GLY A 12 -45.52 -8.39 -11.46
C GLY A 12 -44.64 -8.69 -10.25
N VAL A 13 -44.28 -9.97 -10.04
CA VAL A 13 -43.33 -10.39 -9.02
C VAL A 13 -41.97 -9.76 -9.36
N ALA A 14 -41.56 -8.76 -8.59
CA ALA A 14 -40.22 -8.21 -8.65
C ALA A 14 -39.26 -9.25 -8.07
N VAL A 15 -38.69 -10.09 -8.94
CA VAL A 15 -37.49 -10.87 -8.60
C VAL A 15 -36.39 -9.85 -8.36
N GLY A 16 -36.11 -9.57 -7.09
CA GLY A 16 -35.05 -8.67 -6.67
C GLY A 16 -33.71 -9.21 -7.14
N LEU A 17 -33.26 -8.75 -8.31
CA LEU A 17 -31.85 -8.79 -8.65
C LEU A 17 -31.17 -7.73 -7.77
N ALA A 18 -30.84 -8.12 -6.55
CA ALA A 18 -29.87 -7.39 -5.75
C ALA A 18 -28.52 -7.49 -6.47
N LEU A 19 -28.25 -6.51 -7.34
CA LEU A 19 -26.90 -6.15 -7.75
C LEU A 19 -26.15 -5.83 -6.46
N HIS A 20 -25.54 -6.83 -5.87
CA HIS A 20 -24.55 -6.64 -4.84
C HIS A 20 -23.42 -5.87 -5.51
N PRO A 21 -23.09 -4.64 -5.10
CA PRO A 21 -21.82 -4.06 -5.46
C PRO A 21 -20.77 -4.95 -4.81
N GLY A 22 -20.29 -5.95 -5.56
CA GLY A 22 -19.07 -6.66 -5.24
C GLY A 22 -17.96 -5.63 -5.33
N ALA A 23 -17.76 -4.88 -4.24
CA ALA A 23 -16.52 -4.17 -4.00
C ALA A 23 -15.46 -5.26 -3.91
N GLY A 24 -14.88 -5.62 -5.05
CA GLY A 24 -13.69 -6.45 -5.08
C GLY A 24 -12.69 -5.75 -4.19
N ALA A 25 -12.20 -6.43 -3.15
CA ALA A 25 -11.12 -5.90 -2.35
C ALA A 25 -9.98 -5.56 -3.32
N ALA A 26 -9.68 -4.28 -3.49
CA ALA A 26 -8.50 -3.86 -4.22
C ALA A 26 -7.33 -4.56 -3.51
N SER A 27 -6.69 -5.50 -4.19
CA SER A 27 -5.55 -6.21 -3.65
C SER A 27 -4.48 -5.15 -3.44
N ALA A 28 -4.27 -4.78 -2.18
CA ALA A 28 -3.23 -3.84 -1.80
C ALA A 28 -1.91 -4.60 -1.92
N ILE A 29 -1.17 -4.32 -3.00
CA ILE A 29 0.09 -4.98 -3.36
C ILE A 29 1.21 -3.96 -3.16
N PRO A 30 2.36 -4.37 -2.60
CA PRO A 30 3.50 -3.46 -2.50
C PRO A 30 4.08 -3.20 -3.89
N MET A 31 4.36 -1.94 -4.20
CA MET A 31 5.00 -1.53 -5.46
C MET A 31 6.34 -0.89 -5.16
N VAL A 32 7.34 -1.71 -4.82
CA VAL A 32 8.67 -1.23 -4.42
C VAL A 32 9.61 -1.14 -5.61
N VAL A 33 10.18 0.04 -5.84
CA VAL A 33 11.20 0.31 -6.86
C VAL A 33 12.47 0.77 -6.16
N CYS A 34 13.60 0.12 -6.45
CA CYS A 34 14.89 0.45 -5.85
C CYS A 34 15.86 1.01 -6.89
N ALA A 35 16.51 2.11 -6.56
CA ALA A 35 17.60 2.71 -7.33
C ALA A 35 18.83 2.84 -6.44
N GLY A 36 19.81 1.94 -6.65
CA GLY A 36 21.01 1.87 -5.82
C GLY A 36 20.68 1.54 -4.37
N ALA A 37 20.87 2.52 -3.49
CA ALA A 37 20.73 2.40 -2.04
C ALA A 37 19.43 2.98 -1.48
N VAL A 38 18.44 3.27 -2.34
CA VAL A 38 17.16 3.87 -1.96
C VAL A 38 16.03 3.10 -2.62
N CYS A 39 14.98 2.79 -1.86
CA CYS A 39 13.78 2.14 -2.37
C CYS A 39 12.55 3.01 -2.06
N THR A 40 11.65 3.11 -3.02
CA THR A 40 10.36 3.80 -2.89
C THR A 40 9.24 2.81 -3.10
N ASN A 41 8.23 2.85 -2.24
CA ASN A 41 7.02 2.05 -2.37
C ASN A 41 5.86 2.94 -2.82
N HIS A 42 5.29 2.64 -3.99
CA HIS A 42 4.13 3.34 -4.54
C HIS A 42 2.81 2.61 -4.26
N GLY A 43 2.87 1.47 -3.56
CA GLY A 43 1.70 0.66 -3.22
C GLY A 43 1.15 0.99 -1.84
N ASP A 44 0.00 0.39 -1.53
CA ASP A 44 -0.77 0.63 -0.31
C ASP A 44 -0.39 -0.30 0.86
N THR A 45 0.52 -1.26 0.65
CA THR A 45 1.03 -2.18 1.69
C THR A 45 2.53 -2.09 1.86
N VAL A 46 3.02 -2.45 3.05
CA VAL A 46 4.46 -2.58 3.32
C VAL A 46 5.08 -3.56 2.33
N GLY A 47 6.21 -3.16 1.74
CA GLY A 47 6.98 -3.96 0.80
C GLY A 47 8.41 -4.17 1.23
N ILE A 48 9.09 -5.10 0.56
CA ILE A 48 10.51 -5.38 0.77
C ILE A 48 11.26 -5.01 -0.51
N GLY A 49 12.25 -4.12 -0.37
CA GLY A 49 13.13 -3.71 -1.45
C GLY A 49 14.53 -4.31 -1.31
N TYR A 50 15.18 -4.59 -2.43
CA TYR A 50 16.57 -5.05 -2.50
C TYR A 50 17.41 -4.03 -3.26
N GLY A 51 18.51 -3.60 -2.65
CA GLY A 51 19.41 -2.61 -3.23
C GLY A 51 20.87 -2.88 -2.86
N ASN A 52 21.77 -2.12 -3.48
CA ASN A 52 23.20 -2.16 -3.16
C ASN A 52 23.62 -0.84 -2.53
N TYR A 53 24.15 -0.91 -1.31
CA TYR A 53 24.72 0.24 -0.63
C TYR A 53 26.23 0.21 -0.72
N ARG A 54 26.85 1.34 -1.06
CA ARG A 54 28.30 1.49 -1.07
C ARG A 54 28.76 2.13 0.24
N CYS A 55 29.43 1.35 1.08
CA CYS A 55 30.02 1.84 2.32
C CYS A 55 31.10 2.91 2.06
N PRO A 56 31.42 3.75 3.06
CA PRO A 56 32.54 4.70 3.00
C PRO A 56 33.90 4.05 2.73
N ASN A 57 34.07 2.77 3.07
CA ASN A 57 35.28 1.99 2.77
C ASN A 57 35.40 1.57 1.29
N GLY A 58 34.42 1.93 0.45
CA GLY A 58 34.43 1.68 -1.00
C GLY A 58 33.81 0.36 -1.44
N PHE A 59 33.44 -0.54 -0.52
CA PHE A 59 32.77 -1.80 -0.82
C PHE A 59 31.26 -1.62 -0.97
N ALA A 60 30.67 -2.35 -1.91
CA ALA A 60 29.22 -2.40 -2.12
C ALA A 60 28.65 -3.70 -1.55
N TYR A 61 27.56 -3.60 -0.79
CA TYR A 61 26.89 -4.74 -0.18
C TYR A 61 25.42 -4.78 -0.60
N PRO A 62 24.90 -5.96 -1.00
CA PRO A 62 23.47 -6.15 -1.17
C PRO A 62 22.79 -6.05 0.20
N SER A 63 21.73 -5.25 0.29
CA SER A 63 20.96 -5.09 1.53
C SER A 63 19.46 -5.00 1.24
N ILE A 64 18.69 -5.06 2.32
CA ILE A 64 17.23 -5.11 2.28
C ILE A 64 16.69 -3.85 2.96
N ALA A 65 15.61 -3.29 2.42
CA ALA A 65 14.82 -2.25 3.07
C ALA A 65 13.37 -2.70 3.25
N ILE A 66 12.81 -2.42 4.43
CA ILE A 66 11.37 -2.50 4.67
C ILE A 66 10.80 -1.13 4.31
N VAL A 67 9.93 -1.07 3.31
CA VAL A 67 9.45 0.19 2.74
C VAL A 67 7.95 0.33 3.01
N PRO A 68 7.54 1.21 3.93
CA PRO A 68 6.13 1.49 4.19
C PRO A 68 5.40 2.00 2.94
N PRO A 69 4.07 1.93 2.89
CA PRO A 69 3.26 2.47 1.80
C PRO A 69 3.60 3.94 1.51
N HIS A 70 3.64 4.31 0.23
CA HIS A 70 3.86 5.69 -0.23
C HIS A 70 5.09 6.36 0.38
N SER A 71 6.13 5.58 0.70
CA SER A 71 7.32 6.03 1.42
C SER A 71 8.59 5.69 0.67
N THR A 72 9.67 6.39 1.03
CA THR A 72 11.02 6.15 0.53
C THR A 72 11.93 5.82 1.69
N MET A 73 12.62 4.68 1.62
CA MET A 73 13.50 4.18 2.66
C MET A 73 14.89 3.89 2.10
N PRO A 74 15.96 4.18 2.87
CA PRO A 74 17.30 3.80 2.48
C PRO A 74 17.52 2.30 2.69
N VAL A 75 18.31 1.71 1.81
CA VAL A 75 18.82 0.34 1.89
C VAL A 75 20.18 0.41 2.56
N ILE A 76 20.29 -0.05 3.80
CA ILE A 76 21.52 0.09 4.58
C ILE A 76 21.90 -1.24 5.21
N PRO A 77 23.09 -1.78 4.88
CA PRO A 77 23.57 -3.02 5.46
C PRO A 77 24.05 -2.77 6.88
N ALA A 78 23.80 -3.74 7.77
CA ALA A 78 24.35 -3.74 9.12
C ALA A 78 25.90 -3.73 9.15
N ASN A 79 26.53 -4.10 8.03
CA ASN A 79 27.97 -4.26 7.88
C ASN A 79 28.70 -2.95 7.51
N CYS A 80 27.99 -1.88 7.14
CA CYS A 80 28.56 -0.54 7.12
C CYS A 80 28.32 0.06 8.51
N GLY A 81 29.31 0.04 9.42
CA GLY A 81 29.13 0.57 10.78
C GLY A 81 28.68 2.04 10.82
N PRO A 82 28.36 2.56 12.01
CA PRO A 82 26.97 2.64 12.48
C PRO A 82 26.04 3.24 11.40
N GLY A 83 25.16 2.40 10.86
CA GLY A 83 24.05 2.80 10.01
C GLY A 83 23.07 3.73 10.75
N PRO A 84 22.29 4.55 10.02
CA PRO A 84 21.38 5.51 10.62
C PRO A 84 20.26 4.81 11.37
N LEU A 85 19.83 5.49 12.43
CA LEU A 85 18.74 5.13 13.31
C LEU A 85 17.47 4.87 12.49
N LEU A 86 17.03 3.61 12.46
CA LEU A 86 15.75 3.26 11.86
C LEU A 86 14.68 3.42 12.93
N TYR A 87 13.85 4.46 12.75
CA TYR A 87 12.70 4.83 13.57
C TYR A 87 13.01 5.51 14.92
N SER A 88 13.09 6.84 14.89
CA SER A 88 12.87 7.64 16.10
C SER A 88 11.36 7.73 16.30
N SER A 89 10.79 6.82 17.11
CA SER A 89 9.50 7.09 17.74
C SER A 89 9.70 8.32 18.60
N ASP A 90 9.05 9.42 18.25
CA ASP A 90 8.65 10.43 19.21
C ASP A 90 7.73 9.75 20.25
N GLN A 91 8.33 9.11 21.25
CA GLN A 91 7.67 8.58 22.44
C GLN A 91 8.65 8.76 23.61
N GLY A 92 8.57 9.93 24.24
CA GLY A 92 8.91 10.08 25.65
C GLY A 92 10.36 10.45 25.93
N GLU A 93 10.65 11.74 25.82
CA GLU A 93 11.52 12.41 26.77
C GLU A 93 10.94 12.19 28.19
N THR A 94 11.59 11.38 29.02
CA THR A 94 11.58 11.56 30.48
C THR A 94 12.90 11.05 31.05
N LEU A 95 13.51 11.95 31.82
CA LEU A 95 14.76 11.89 32.58
C LEU A 95 15.03 10.56 33.31
#